data_AF-A0A833LV67-F1
#
_entry.id   AF-A0A833LV67-F1
#
_cell.length_a   1.000
_cell.length_b   1.000
_cell.length_c   1.000
_cell.angle_alpha   90.00
_cell.angle_beta   90.00
_cell.angle_gamma   90.00
#
_symmetry.space_group_name_H-M   'P 1'
#
loop_
_entity.id
_entity.type
_entity.pdbx_description
1 polymer ?
#
loop_
_entity_poly.entity_id
_entity_poly.type
_entity_poly.pdbx_seq_one_letter_code
_entity_poly.pdbx_strand_id
1 'polypeptide(L)'
;MILDIPYNTQIDNAVGRYGQGQITVGPSAQCGYNMQCHVMYPLTHDASDAWVARYVGSLENTISPDALGTMVKASMGWYWIDPRTKAYLPNRRVGAAINAHALACEIMAVQIDPSISVVMRAQGNIDEICRAIDGGSPVGIFTQLTPSGHFIALIGYEHTANGLVFVAHDSYGNFYPSWNPQSLGKGASVRYPADWLLSRLPGGWGWYYYWKRS
;
A
#
# COMPACT_ATOMS: atom_id res chain seq x y z
N MET A 1 5.59 -17.19 -8.29
CA MET A 1 6.24 -16.03 -8.92
C MET A 1 6.65 -15.05 -7.83
N ILE A 2 7.85 -14.46 -7.86
CA ILE A 2 8.24 -13.39 -6.92
C ILE A 2 8.89 -12.28 -7.74
N LEU A 3 8.37 -11.07 -7.60
CA LEU A 3 8.91 -9.87 -8.24
C LEU A 3 10.17 -9.41 -7.50
N ASP A 4 11.19 -9.00 -8.25
CA ASP A 4 12.42 -8.46 -7.71
C ASP A 4 12.21 -6.98 -7.33
N ILE A 5 11.72 -6.76 -6.11
CA ILE A 5 11.43 -5.44 -5.56
C ILE A 5 12.32 -5.25 -4.33
N PRO A 6 13.19 -4.24 -4.31
CA PRO A 6 13.96 -3.90 -3.13
C PRO A 6 13.05 -3.46 -1.99
N TYR A 7 13.25 -4.03 -0.82
CA TYR A 7 12.57 -3.61 0.39
C TYR A 7 13.19 -2.33 0.95
N ASN A 8 12.39 -1.28 1.13
CA ASN A 8 12.84 -0.07 1.81
C ASN A 8 12.52 -0.16 3.32
N THR A 9 13.57 -0.16 4.15
CA THR A 9 13.48 -0.26 5.62
C THR A 9 13.24 1.07 6.34
N GLN A 10 13.25 2.20 5.64
CA GLN A 10 13.29 3.54 6.24
C GLN A 10 11.95 3.95 6.88
N ILE A 11 10.83 3.45 6.36
CA ILE A 11 9.49 3.76 6.88
C ILE A 11 9.03 2.78 7.96
N ASP A 12 9.93 1.92 8.44
CA ASP A 12 9.62 0.94 9.47
C ASP A 12 9.62 1.64 10.85
N ASN A 13 8.43 2.07 11.28
CA ASN A 13 8.11 2.43 12.66
C ASN A 13 8.95 3.53 13.34
N ALA A 14 9.74 4.32 12.58
CA ALA A 14 10.43 5.49 13.09
C ALA A 14 9.63 6.76 12.78
N VAL A 15 9.49 7.68 13.76
CA VAL A 15 8.96 9.03 13.49
C VAL A 15 9.93 9.73 12.54
N GLY A 16 9.58 9.77 11.27
CA GLY A 16 10.36 10.40 10.22
C GLY A 16 9.81 11.79 9.87
N ARG A 17 10.72 12.73 9.59
CA ARG A 17 10.39 13.96 8.87
C ARG A 17 10.61 13.69 7.39
N TYR A 18 9.53 13.75 6.62
CA TYR A 18 9.56 13.53 5.17
C TYR A 18 9.32 14.87 4.45
N GLY A 19 9.89 15.02 3.25
CA GLY A 19 10.06 16.33 2.59
C GLY A 19 11.21 17.15 3.21
N GLN A 20 11.34 18.44 2.90
CA GLN A 20 12.36 19.36 3.45
C GLN A 20 12.20 19.61 4.97
N GLY A 21 11.98 18.58 5.78
CA GLY A 21 11.88 18.64 7.24
C GLY A 21 10.50 19.04 7.78
N GLN A 22 9.45 19.16 6.96
CA GLN A 22 8.17 19.77 7.36
C GLN A 22 7.03 18.80 7.67
N ILE A 23 7.02 17.57 7.13
CA ILE A 23 5.90 16.64 7.36
C ILE A 23 6.34 15.55 8.33
N THR A 24 5.87 15.64 9.58
CA THR A 24 5.98 14.55 10.55
C THR A 24 4.97 13.49 10.16
N VAL A 25 5.41 12.29 9.79
CA VAL A 25 4.51 11.15 9.56
C VAL A 25 4.46 10.29 10.80
N GLY A 26 3.29 10.24 11.45
CA GLY A 26 3.07 9.35 12.59
C GLY A 26 2.91 7.88 12.16
N PRO A 27 3.02 6.93 13.09
CA PRO A 27 2.99 5.49 12.80
C PRO A 27 1.76 5.01 12.01
N SER A 28 0.63 5.71 12.12
CA SER A 28 -0.66 5.27 11.55
C SER A 28 -0.80 5.34 10.03
N ALA A 29 0.15 5.94 9.30
CA ALA A 29 0.10 6.05 7.82
C ALA A 29 1.36 5.53 7.12
N GLN A 30 2.41 5.22 7.88
CA GLN A 30 3.74 4.85 7.37
C GLN A 30 3.70 3.63 6.45
N CYS A 31 3.00 2.57 6.88
CA CYS A 31 2.85 1.35 6.10
C CYS A 31 2.17 1.59 4.74
N GLY A 32 1.26 2.57 4.64
CA GLY A 32 0.61 2.96 3.39
C GLY A 32 1.58 3.57 2.37
N TYR A 33 2.45 4.49 2.81
CA TYR A 33 3.48 5.06 1.94
C TYR A 33 4.51 4.00 1.52
N ASN A 34 4.90 3.10 2.41
CA ASN A 34 5.87 2.04 2.08
C ASN A 34 5.27 1.09 1.03
N MET A 35 4.03 0.65 1.26
CA MET A 35 3.28 -0.15 0.31
C MET A 35 3.23 0.52 -1.08
N GLN A 36 2.90 1.81 -1.16
CA GLN A 36 2.86 2.51 -2.45
C GLN A 36 4.21 2.45 -3.18
N CYS A 37 5.30 2.70 -2.46
CA CYS A 37 6.63 2.74 -3.06
C CYS A 37 6.98 1.39 -3.66
N HIS A 38 6.65 0.28 -2.98
CA HIS A 38 6.80 -1.07 -3.53
C HIS A 38 5.91 -1.31 -4.74
N VAL A 39 4.63 -0.91 -4.70
CA VAL A 39 3.69 -1.09 -5.82
C VAL A 39 4.14 -0.33 -7.08
N MET A 40 4.70 0.87 -6.91
CA MET A 40 5.17 1.71 -8.01
C MET A 40 6.58 1.33 -8.50
N TYR A 41 7.34 0.54 -7.76
CA TYR A 41 8.74 0.24 -8.09
C TYR A 41 8.95 -0.29 -9.51
N PRO A 42 8.13 -1.22 -10.06
CA PRO A 42 8.35 -1.67 -11.43
C PRO A 42 8.11 -0.61 -12.52
N LEU A 43 7.48 0.52 -12.17
CA LEU A 43 7.27 1.66 -13.06
C LEU A 43 8.33 2.75 -12.88
N THR A 44 8.81 2.94 -11.64
CA THR A 44 9.72 4.05 -11.31
C THR A 44 11.18 3.61 -11.20
N HIS A 45 11.44 2.34 -10.93
CA HIS A 45 12.74 1.76 -10.58
C HIS A 45 13.47 2.51 -9.45
N ASP A 46 12.72 3.17 -8.56
CA ASP A 46 13.26 3.97 -7.47
C ASP A 46 12.69 3.47 -6.13
N ALA A 47 13.54 2.75 -5.37
CA ALA A 47 13.26 2.30 -4.00
C ALA A 47 13.97 3.17 -2.96
N SER A 48 14.48 4.34 -3.33
CA SER A 48 15.27 5.20 -2.44
C SER A 48 14.42 5.92 -1.39
N ASP A 49 15.07 6.31 -0.30
CA ASP A 49 14.51 7.19 0.73
C ASP A 49 14.03 8.52 0.15
N ALA A 50 14.73 9.01 -0.88
CA ALA A 50 14.34 10.23 -1.58
C ALA A 50 13.00 10.04 -2.32
N TRP A 51 12.74 8.87 -2.89
CA TRP A 51 11.46 8.55 -3.51
C TRP A 51 10.32 8.56 -2.49
N VAL A 52 10.52 7.86 -1.37
CA VAL A 52 9.56 7.84 -0.27
C VAL A 52 9.21 9.27 0.18
N ALA A 53 10.24 10.08 0.45
CA ALA A 53 10.06 11.45 0.92
C ALA A 53 9.32 12.32 -0.11
N ARG A 54 9.62 12.15 -1.42
CA ARG A 54 8.91 12.85 -2.50
C ARG A 54 7.45 12.42 -2.57
N TYR A 55 7.16 11.12 -2.48
CA TYR A 55 5.80 10.61 -2.53
C TYR A 55 4.96 11.12 -1.34
N VAL A 56 5.48 10.99 -0.12
CA VAL A 56 4.84 11.52 1.09
C VAL A 56 4.57 13.02 0.94
N GLY A 57 5.58 13.79 0.53
CA GLY A 57 5.45 15.23 0.33
C GLY A 57 4.42 15.60 -0.72
N SER A 58 4.33 14.84 -1.80
CA SER A 58 3.38 15.08 -2.90
C SER A 58 1.95 14.72 -2.50
N LEU A 59 1.74 13.57 -1.86
CA LEU A 59 0.42 13.09 -1.45
C LEU A 59 -0.18 13.92 -0.30
N GLU A 60 0.64 14.41 0.63
CA GLU A 60 0.18 15.24 1.74
C GLU A 60 0.15 16.75 1.40
N ASN A 61 0.70 17.18 0.25
CA ASN A 61 0.57 18.55 -0.22
C ASN A 61 -0.83 18.77 -0.81
N THR A 62 -1.69 19.43 -0.04
CA THR A 62 -3.05 19.80 -0.45
C THR A 62 -3.23 21.31 -0.65
N ILE A 63 -2.14 22.05 -0.91
CA ILE A 63 -2.17 23.52 -1.02
C ILE A 63 -2.33 23.97 -2.46
N SER A 64 -1.61 23.35 -3.41
CA SER A 64 -1.66 23.72 -4.83
C SER A 64 -2.72 22.89 -5.58
N PRO A 65 -3.52 23.48 -6.49
CA PRO A 65 -4.52 22.75 -7.29
C PRO A 65 -3.94 21.55 -8.06
N ASP A 66 -2.72 21.71 -8.58
CA ASP A 66 -2.04 20.68 -9.39
C ASP A 66 -1.23 19.69 -8.54
N ALA A 67 -1.23 19.84 -7.22
CA ALA A 67 -0.58 18.88 -6.34
C ALA A 67 -1.37 17.57 -6.29
N LEU A 68 -0.63 16.45 -6.30
CA LEU A 68 -1.20 15.10 -6.19
C LEU A 68 -2.17 14.98 -5.01
N GLY A 69 -1.78 15.48 -3.84
CA GLY A 69 -2.62 15.48 -2.64
C GLY A 69 -3.94 16.23 -2.82
N THR A 70 -3.94 17.37 -3.53
CA THR A 70 -5.17 18.12 -3.83
C THR A 70 -6.10 17.35 -4.76
N MET A 71 -5.56 16.76 -5.83
CA MET A 71 -6.34 15.94 -6.77
C MET A 71 -6.97 14.73 -6.09
N VAL A 72 -6.19 14.01 -5.28
CA VAL A 72 -6.68 12.87 -4.50
C VAL A 72 -7.72 13.30 -3.47
N LYS A 73 -7.47 14.39 -2.74
CA LYS A 73 -8.39 14.93 -1.73
C LYS A 73 -9.75 15.32 -2.33
N ALA A 74 -9.74 15.99 -3.49
CA ALA A 74 -10.95 16.37 -4.21
C ALA A 74 -11.77 15.13 -4.63
N SER A 75 -11.10 14.09 -5.11
CA SER A 75 -11.72 12.82 -5.51
C SER A 75 -12.28 12.01 -4.33
N MET A 76 -11.82 12.29 -3.11
CA MET A 76 -12.20 11.60 -1.89
C MET A 76 -13.03 12.46 -0.94
N GLY A 77 -13.89 13.35 -1.45
CA GLY A 77 -14.73 14.24 -0.63
C GLY A 77 -15.47 13.54 0.53
N TRP A 78 -15.94 12.30 0.30
CA TRP A 78 -16.60 11.46 1.31
C TRP A 78 -15.69 11.08 2.50
N TYR A 79 -14.38 10.96 2.28
CA TYR A 79 -13.41 10.52 3.29
C TYR A 79 -13.22 11.55 4.39
N TRP A 80 -13.56 12.81 4.14
CA TRP A 80 -13.43 13.88 5.12
C TRP A 80 -14.66 14.04 6.00
N ILE A 81 -15.69 13.23 5.79
CA ILE A 81 -16.95 13.30 6.52
C ILE A 81 -17.05 12.08 7.43
N ASP A 82 -17.38 12.31 8.71
CA ASP A 82 -17.72 11.24 9.62
C ASP A 82 -19.02 10.56 9.15
N PRO A 83 -19.04 9.24 8.89
CA PRO A 83 -20.23 8.59 8.35
C PRO A 83 -21.41 8.60 9.34
N ARG A 84 -21.15 8.67 10.65
CA ARG A 84 -22.14 8.63 11.73
C ARG A 84 -22.65 10.03 12.07
N THR A 85 -21.74 10.99 12.24
CA THR A 85 -22.08 12.34 12.71
C THR A 85 -22.23 13.37 11.59
N LYS A 86 -21.80 13.01 10.37
CA LYS A 86 -21.70 13.92 9.21
C LYS A 86 -20.79 15.13 9.42
N ALA A 87 -19.99 15.13 10.49
CA ALA A 87 -19.04 16.19 10.78
C ALA A 87 -17.83 16.13 9.83
N TYR A 88 -17.28 17.29 9.49
CA TYR A 88 -16.01 17.38 8.75
C TYR A 88 -14.83 17.04 9.66
N LEU A 89 -13.89 16.26 9.14
CA LEU A 89 -12.74 15.71 9.86
C LEU A 89 -11.43 16.23 9.24
N PRO A 90 -11.02 17.48 9.53
CA PRO A 90 -9.90 18.16 8.87
C PRO A 90 -8.55 17.48 9.09
N ASN A 91 -8.40 16.70 10.16
CA ASN A 91 -7.14 16.11 10.58
C ASN A 91 -6.93 14.67 10.04
N ARG A 92 -7.85 14.13 9.23
CA ARG A 92 -7.60 12.86 8.55
C ARG A 92 -6.41 13.00 7.60
N ARG A 93 -5.64 11.93 7.43
CA ARG A 93 -4.50 11.94 6.50
C ARG A 93 -4.89 11.26 5.20
N VAL A 94 -4.37 11.79 4.10
CA VAL A 94 -4.60 11.20 2.78
C VAL A 94 -3.98 9.79 2.74
N GLY A 95 -2.74 9.64 3.20
CA GLY A 95 -2.04 8.34 3.28
C GLY A 95 -2.61 7.32 4.28
N ALA A 96 -3.67 7.64 5.03
CA ALA A 96 -4.35 6.68 5.91
C ALA A 96 -5.50 5.94 5.20
N ALA A 97 -5.69 6.16 3.90
CA ALA A 97 -6.76 5.55 3.12
C ALA A 97 -6.21 4.83 1.89
N ILE A 98 -6.54 3.55 1.72
CA ILE A 98 -6.12 2.79 0.55
C ILE A 98 -6.66 3.34 -0.77
N ASN A 99 -7.85 3.93 -0.77
CA ASN A 99 -8.39 4.63 -1.94
C ASN A 99 -7.49 5.78 -2.38
N ALA A 100 -6.85 6.46 -1.44
CA ALA A 100 -5.92 7.55 -1.76
C ALA A 100 -4.69 7.02 -2.48
N HIS A 101 -4.15 5.89 -2.03
CA HIS A 101 -3.02 5.20 -2.66
C HIS A 101 -3.37 4.69 -4.06
N ALA A 102 -4.55 4.08 -4.24
CA ALA A 102 -5.02 3.62 -5.55
C ALA A 102 -5.18 4.81 -6.54
N LEU A 103 -5.81 5.90 -6.10
CA LEU A 103 -5.96 7.11 -6.92
C LEU A 103 -4.63 7.77 -7.24
N ALA A 104 -3.73 7.86 -6.25
CA ALA A 104 -2.38 8.38 -6.47
C ALA A 104 -1.61 7.52 -7.47
N CYS A 105 -1.73 6.19 -7.36
CA CYS A 105 -1.16 5.24 -8.30
C CYS A 105 -1.65 5.51 -9.73
N GLU A 106 -2.96 5.69 -9.93
CA GLU A 106 -3.54 5.97 -11.25
C GLU A 106 -2.96 7.26 -11.84
N ILE A 107 -3.01 8.36 -11.07
CA ILE A 107 -2.51 9.67 -11.51
C ILE A 107 -1.04 9.60 -11.90
N MET A 108 -0.21 8.94 -11.08
CA MET A 108 1.23 8.83 -11.32
C MET A 108 1.56 7.86 -12.45
N ALA A 109 0.86 6.73 -12.55
CA ALA A 109 1.15 5.70 -13.55
C ALA A 109 0.78 6.17 -14.96
N VAL A 110 -0.34 6.88 -15.14
CA VAL A 110 -0.76 7.43 -16.44
C VAL A 110 0.24 8.48 -16.95
N GLN A 111 0.91 9.21 -16.05
CA GLN A 111 1.98 10.15 -16.41
C GLN A 111 3.25 9.43 -16.92
N ILE A 112 3.48 8.18 -16.51
CA ILE A 112 4.60 7.36 -16.95
C ILE A 112 4.25 6.63 -18.26
N ASP A 113 3.07 6.02 -18.30
CA ASP A 113 2.57 5.23 -19.43
C ASP A 113 1.03 5.32 -19.48
N PRO A 114 0.46 6.03 -20.47
CA PRO A 114 -0.98 6.21 -20.59
C PRO A 114 -1.79 4.93 -20.81
N SER A 115 -1.14 3.80 -21.12
CA SER A 115 -1.83 2.50 -21.24
C SER A 115 -2.12 1.84 -19.89
N ILE A 116 -1.55 2.36 -18.81
CA ILE A 116 -1.73 1.84 -17.46
C ILE A 116 -3.06 2.30 -16.88
N SER A 117 -3.75 1.37 -16.22
CA SER A 117 -4.94 1.62 -15.40
C SER A 117 -4.78 0.98 -14.03
N VAL A 118 -5.42 1.54 -13.01
CA VAL A 118 -5.45 0.96 -11.66
C VAL A 118 -6.79 0.28 -11.42
N VAL A 119 -6.70 -0.97 -10.97
CA VAL A 119 -7.85 -1.75 -10.54
C VAL A 119 -7.90 -1.73 -9.03
N MET A 120 -9.02 -1.30 -8.47
CA MET A 120 -9.30 -1.38 -7.05
C MET A 120 -10.45 -2.36 -6.80
N ARG A 121 -10.30 -3.19 -5.78
CA ARG A 121 -11.29 -4.17 -5.36
C ARG A 121 -11.53 -4.05 -3.87
N ALA A 122 -12.80 -4.19 -3.48
CA ALA A 122 -13.21 -4.31 -2.09
C ALA A 122 -13.24 -5.77 -1.62
N GLN A 123 -13.07 -6.74 -2.54
CA GLN A 123 -13.12 -8.18 -2.25
C GLN A 123 -11.92 -8.93 -2.83
N GLY A 124 -11.16 -9.56 -1.94
CA GLY A 124 -10.04 -10.46 -2.22
C GLY A 124 -10.37 -11.48 -3.31
N ASN A 125 -9.57 -11.54 -4.36
CA ASN A 125 -9.69 -12.58 -5.39
C ASN A 125 -8.29 -13.11 -5.66
N ILE A 126 -8.03 -14.35 -5.25
CA ILE A 126 -6.72 -14.98 -5.35
C ILE A 126 -6.23 -14.97 -6.81
N ASP A 127 -7.08 -15.39 -7.74
CA ASP A 127 -6.71 -15.48 -9.15
C ASP A 127 -6.39 -14.10 -9.74
N GLU A 128 -7.14 -13.07 -9.34
CA GLU A 128 -6.88 -11.70 -9.77
C GLU A 128 -5.56 -11.17 -9.22
N ILE A 129 -5.25 -11.44 -7.95
CA ILE A 129 -3.98 -11.07 -7.30
C ILE A 129 -2.81 -11.79 -7.99
N CYS A 130 -2.92 -13.09 -8.23
CA CYS A 130 -1.89 -13.86 -8.93
C CYS A 130 -1.67 -13.33 -10.35
N ARG A 131 -2.73 -13.06 -11.12
CA ARG A 131 -2.63 -12.46 -12.45
C ARG A 131 -1.97 -11.09 -12.45
N ALA A 132 -2.25 -10.26 -11.45
CA ALA A 132 -1.60 -8.96 -11.31
C ALA A 132 -0.08 -9.13 -11.11
N ILE A 133 0.32 -10.04 -10.22
CA ILE A 133 1.73 -10.35 -9.93
C ILE A 133 2.41 -10.93 -11.17
N ASP A 134 1.78 -11.86 -11.89
CA ASP A 134 2.30 -12.43 -13.14
C ASP A 134 2.48 -11.38 -14.23
N GLY A 135 1.61 -10.35 -14.24
CA GLY A 135 1.73 -9.18 -15.11
C GLY A 135 2.81 -8.17 -14.68
N GLY A 136 3.58 -8.47 -13.63
CA GLY A 136 4.61 -7.58 -13.09
C GLY A 136 4.09 -6.51 -12.14
N SER A 137 2.80 -6.51 -11.79
CA SER A 137 2.22 -5.56 -10.86
C SER A 137 2.20 -6.11 -9.43
N PRO A 138 2.90 -5.48 -8.49
CA PRO A 138 2.73 -5.76 -7.07
C PRO A 138 1.33 -5.30 -6.64
N VAL A 139 0.80 -5.88 -5.58
CA VAL A 139 -0.56 -5.60 -5.11
C VAL A 139 -0.51 -4.89 -3.76
N GLY A 140 -1.04 -3.67 -3.69
CA GLY A 140 -1.20 -2.95 -2.43
C GLY A 140 -2.46 -3.42 -1.71
N ILE A 141 -2.34 -3.80 -0.43
CA ILE A 141 -3.43 -4.32 0.38
C ILE A 141 -3.58 -3.52 1.68
N PHE A 142 -4.83 -3.31 2.10
CA PHE A 142 -5.19 -2.91 3.45
C PHE A 142 -5.85 -4.08 4.20
N THR A 143 -5.27 -4.44 5.33
CA THR A 143 -5.68 -5.56 6.20
C THR A 143 -6.07 -5.10 7.60
N GLN A 144 -6.68 -6.00 8.38
CA GLN A 144 -6.87 -5.93 9.82
C GLN A 144 -5.87 -6.80 10.59
N LEU A 145 -4.62 -6.88 10.11
CA LEU A 145 -3.54 -7.51 10.88
C LEU A 145 -3.28 -6.79 12.21
N THR A 146 -3.64 -5.51 12.30
CA THR A 146 -3.64 -4.72 13.53
C THR A 146 -5.03 -4.12 13.80
N PRO A 147 -5.36 -3.74 15.06
CA PRO A 147 -6.65 -3.12 15.38
C PRO A 147 -6.96 -1.83 14.61
N SER A 148 -5.92 -1.05 14.26
CA SER A 148 -6.04 0.17 13.47
C SER A 148 -6.09 -0.06 11.95
N GLY A 149 -5.87 -1.29 11.51
CA GLY A 149 -5.61 -1.63 10.12
C GLY A 149 -4.13 -1.46 9.74
N HIS A 150 -3.72 -2.15 8.68
CA HIS A 150 -2.34 -2.26 8.25
C HIS A 150 -2.19 -2.41 6.74
N PHE A 151 -1.20 -1.74 6.16
CA PHE A 151 -0.93 -1.75 4.73
C PHE A 151 0.29 -2.61 4.42
N ILE A 152 0.18 -3.46 3.40
CA ILE A 152 1.27 -4.32 2.93
C ILE A 152 1.28 -4.37 1.40
N ALA A 153 2.44 -4.67 0.81
CA ALA A 153 2.55 -4.92 -0.62
C ALA A 153 2.79 -6.41 -0.85
N LEU A 154 1.94 -7.07 -1.64
CA LEU A 154 2.22 -8.42 -2.14
C LEU A 154 3.13 -8.29 -3.36
N ILE A 155 4.28 -8.96 -3.30
CA ILE A 155 5.29 -8.96 -4.36
C ILE A 155 5.38 -10.30 -5.07
N GLY A 156 4.68 -11.32 -4.56
CA GLY A 156 4.82 -12.66 -5.06
C GLY A 156 3.85 -13.64 -4.44
N TYR A 157 3.89 -14.85 -4.95
CA TYR A 157 3.23 -16.01 -4.39
C TYR A 157 4.02 -17.29 -4.68
N GLU A 158 3.85 -18.29 -3.84
CA GLU A 158 4.46 -19.61 -3.92
C GLU A 158 3.37 -20.68 -3.79
N HIS A 159 3.42 -21.71 -4.63
CA HIS A 159 2.63 -22.92 -4.42
C HIS A 159 3.41 -23.87 -3.52
N THR A 160 2.78 -24.29 -2.42
CA THR A 160 3.37 -25.25 -1.48
C THR A 160 2.48 -26.49 -1.39
N ALA A 161 2.98 -27.55 -0.74
CA ALA A 161 2.17 -28.72 -0.43
C ALA A 161 0.92 -28.40 0.41
N ASN A 162 0.92 -27.28 1.13
CA ASN A 162 -0.16 -26.84 2.03
C ASN A 162 -1.04 -25.74 1.41
N GLY A 163 -0.88 -25.46 0.11
CA GLY A 163 -1.65 -24.44 -0.60
C GLY A 163 -0.82 -23.23 -1.03
N LEU A 164 -1.53 -22.15 -1.37
CA LEU A 164 -0.95 -20.91 -1.86
C LEU A 164 -0.43 -20.03 -0.72
N VAL A 165 0.74 -19.46 -0.92
CA VAL A 165 1.40 -18.55 0.02
C VAL A 165 1.67 -17.24 -0.68
N PHE A 166 1.22 -16.13 -0.13
CA PHE A 166 1.62 -14.81 -0.60
C PHE A 166 2.94 -14.39 0.03
N VAL A 167 3.79 -13.77 -0.78
CA VAL A 167 5.04 -13.15 -0.37
C VAL A 167 4.82 -11.64 -0.34
N ALA A 168 5.10 -11.01 0.81
CA ALA A 168 4.77 -9.63 1.08
C ALA A 168 5.96 -8.82 1.61
N HIS A 169 6.00 -7.54 1.25
CA HIS A 169 6.72 -6.52 2.00
C HIS A 169 5.78 -5.92 3.04
N ASP A 170 6.17 -6.06 4.32
CA ASP A 170 5.37 -5.72 5.49
C ASP A 170 6.20 -4.89 6.47
N SER A 171 5.94 -3.59 6.55
CA SER A 171 6.73 -2.67 7.37
C SER A 171 6.69 -2.94 8.87
N TYR A 172 5.76 -3.77 9.35
CA TYR A 172 5.66 -4.12 10.77
C TYR A 172 6.24 -5.51 11.07
N GLY A 173 6.79 -6.19 10.07
CA GLY A 173 7.33 -7.53 10.19
C GLY A 173 6.25 -8.61 10.11
N ASN A 174 6.55 -9.80 10.62
CA ASN A 174 5.66 -10.95 10.46
C ASN A 174 4.64 -11.09 11.60
N PHE A 175 3.34 -11.01 11.24
CA PHE A 175 2.21 -11.25 12.14
C PHE A 175 1.82 -12.74 12.28
N TYR A 176 2.46 -13.64 11.53
CA TYR A 176 2.22 -15.08 11.55
C TYR A 176 3.54 -15.87 11.78
N PRO A 177 4.12 -15.76 12.99
CA PRO A 177 5.47 -16.27 13.27
C PRO A 177 5.58 -17.80 13.27
N SER A 178 4.48 -18.54 13.48
CA SER A 178 4.47 -20.01 13.48
C SER A 178 4.84 -20.62 12.12
N TRP A 179 4.75 -19.85 11.05
CA TRP A 179 5.03 -20.27 9.68
C TRP A 179 6.33 -19.69 9.12
N ASN A 180 6.80 -18.59 9.69
CA ASN A 180 8.09 -18.01 9.36
C ASN A 180 8.73 -17.36 10.61
N PRO A 181 9.42 -18.14 11.45
CA PRO A 181 10.03 -17.63 12.68
C PRO A 181 11.23 -16.69 12.42
N GLN A 182 11.74 -16.63 11.18
CA GLN A 182 12.94 -15.85 10.83
C GLN A 182 12.67 -14.35 10.63
N SER A 183 11.42 -13.92 10.55
CA SER A 183 11.03 -12.54 10.19
C SER A 183 10.56 -11.69 11.39
N LEU A 184 10.95 -12.05 12.62
CA LEU A 184 10.70 -11.21 13.79
C LEU A 184 11.54 -9.91 13.69
N GLY A 185 10.86 -8.82 13.33
CA GLY A 185 11.37 -7.45 13.47
C GLY A 185 11.81 -6.74 12.17
N LYS A 186 11.89 -7.41 11.01
CA LYS A 186 12.20 -6.77 9.71
C LYS A 186 11.48 -7.49 8.57
N GLY A 187 10.62 -6.78 7.83
CA GLY A 187 9.59 -7.36 6.96
C GLY A 187 9.80 -7.18 5.45
N ALA A 188 10.91 -7.72 4.96
CA ALA A 188 11.04 -8.06 3.55
C ALA A 188 10.54 -9.51 3.30
N SER A 189 9.83 -9.76 2.20
CA SER A 189 9.46 -11.10 1.73
C SER A 189 8.84 -12.02 2.80
N VAL A 190 7.97 -11.45 3.64
CA VAL A 190 7.17 -12.16 4.63
C VAL A 190 6.18 -13.09 3.93
N ARG A 191 6.00 -14.30 4.47
CA ARG A 191 5.15 -15.33 3.88
C ARG A 191 3.86 -15.47 4.68
N TYR A 192 2.74 -15.29 4.01
CA TYR A 192 1.42 -15.46 4.60
C TYR A 192 0.63 -16.52 3.82
N PRO A 193 0.04 -17.54 4.46
CA PRO A 193 -0.93 -18.40 3.78
C PRO A 193 -2.04 -17.56 3.18
N ALA A 194 -2.38 -17.77 1.91
CA ALA A 194 -3.30 -16.90 1.17
C ALA A 194 -4.66 -16.80 1.86
N ASP A 195 -5.26 -17.93 2.20
CA ASP A 195 -6.57 -17.99 2.87
C ASP A 195 -6.54 -17.32 4.25
N TRP A 196 -5.44 -17.50 4.99
CA TRP A 196 -5.25 -16.83 6.27
C TRP A 196 -5.22 -15.32 6.07
N LEU A 197 -4.36 -14.80 5.20
CA LEU A 197 -4.23 -13.36 4.98
C LEU A 197 -5.54 -12.73 4.52
N LEU A 198 -6.20 -13.37 3.55
CA LEU A 198 -7.47 -12.91 3.00
C LEU A 198 -8.63 -12.97 4.01
N SER A 199 -8.52 -13.76 5.09
CA SER A 199 -9.52 -13.73 6.16
C SER A 199 -9.32 -12.59 7.17
N ARG A 200 -8.16 -11.90 7.19
CA ARG A 200 -7.86 -10.76 8.10
C ARG A 200 -8.21 -9.43 7.44
N LEU A 201 -9.36 -9.41 6.81
CA LEU A 201 -9.79 -8.38 5.88
C LEU A 201 -11.11 -7.83 6.44
N PRO A 202 -11.25 -6.50 6.69
CA PRO A 202 -12.43 -5.93 7.38
C PRO A 202 -13.75 -6.36 6.76
N GLY A 203 -14.70 -6.88 7.56
CA GLY A 203 -16.00 -7.34 7.05
C GLY A 203 -15.92 -8.58 6.14
N GLY A 204 -14.83 -9.34 6.24
CA GLY A 204 -14.49 -10.47 5.38
C GLY A 204 -13.59 -10.11 4.21
N TRP A 205 -13.44 -8.81 3.88
CA TRP A 205 -12.80 -8.38 2.64
C TRP A 205 -12.20 -6.95 2.73
N GLY A 206 -10.88 -6.84 2.82
CA GLY A 206 -10.12 -5.62 2.78
C GLY A 206 -9.82 -5.25 1.34
N TRP A 207 -9.50 -3.98 1.19
CA TRP A 207 -9.37 -3.37 -0.11
C TRP A 207 -7.98 -3.69 -0.64
N TYR A 208 -7.88 -3.92 -1.94
CA TYR A 208 -6.59 -4.02 -2.61
C TYR A 208 -6.63 -3.28 -3.94
N TYR A 209 -5.45 -2.91 -4.41
CA TYR A 209 -5.28 -2.35 -5.73
C TYR A 209 -4.00 -2.85 -6.38
N TYR A 210 -3.99 -2.82 -7.70
CA TYR A 210 -2.85 -3.10 -8.54
C TYR A 210 -3.01 -2.32 -9.84
N TRP A 211 -1.93 -2.14 -10.58
CA TRP A 211 -1.96 -1.53 -11.90
C TRP A 211 -1.88 -2.61 -12.97
N LYS A 212 -2.38 -2.31 -14.17
CA LYS A 212 -2.26 -3.20 -15.33
C LYS A 212 -2.06 -2.38 -16.59
N ARG A 213 -1.34 -2.92 -17.56
CA ARG A 213 -1.28 -2.42 -18.93
C ARG A 213 -2.46 -2.99 -19.72
N SER A 214 -3.02 -2.18 -20.62
CA SER A 214 -4.09 -2.55 -21.55
C SER A 214 -3.57 -3.27 -22.78
#